data_AF-A0A953XTH4-F1
#
_entry.id   AF-A0A953XTH4-F1
#
_cell.length_a   1.000
_cell.length_b   1.000
_cell.length_c   1.000
_cell.angle_alpha   90.00
_cell.angle_beta   90.00
_cell.angle_gamma   90.00
#
_symmetry.space_group_name_H-M   'P 1'
#
loop_
_entity.id
_entity.type
_entity.pdbx_description
1 polymer ?
#
loop_
_entity_poly.entity_id
_entity_poly.type
_entity_poly.pdbx_seq_one_letter_code
_entity_poly.pdbx_strand_id
1 'polypeptide(L)'
;MERPNINEASITDFIVERNRHHFEQISWEGSYMDYLNKVCTDPYRHTRTTYQLTFEMIQHFGSEVFEDSGEEVRRYKLFDDPFNNGKNAIYGLERTISRLVKYIRAGAREEGKERIFVLHGPVGTAKTSIIDLIGRGLEAYTGHDDGAVYSFSWRFGKDFHAEDGGSLGFGGTKPDYAGITNPVAVLGSQMHEHPLLLIPRQARRDLLEKLWRQNDLDKKYPIPHKILEGDLDYNSKQIYSFLLRRYKGDWLKVMDHIVVQRIVYTESGGIGIAKIPPEGNVETGSQPVTMDENFKYIANLLSSVSLVRFFGKYVRGNRGIVHYSDIFKKPSSYLQHLLSAVEEHKMDFGEVGCDIDVMILGTTNLAEYQALRSDPLSKALRSRMRKIDVPYLLNYVDEEKIYNRGLRQAKRYHRIAPHA
;
A
#
# COMPACT_ATOMS: atom_id res chain seq x y z
N MET A 1 -27.89 -35.51 -14.68
CA MET A 1 -27.64 -34.09 -14.33
C MET A 1 -27.39 -33.36 -15.63
N GLU A 2 -28.42 -32.71 -16.17
CA GLU A 2 -28.27 -31.81 -17.32
C GLU A 2 -27.32 -30.69 -16.92
N ARG A 3 -26.27 -30.48 -17.72
CA ARG A 3 -25.40 -29.31 -17.55
C ARG A 3 -26.27 -28.09 -17.85
N PRO A 4 -26.33 -27.08 -16.97
CA PRO A 4 -27.06 -25.87 -17.28
C PRO A 4 -26.48 -25.29 -18.58
N ASN A 5 -27.35 -25.14 -19.58
CA ASN A 5 -27.01 -24.60 -20.88
C ASN A 5 -26.90 -23.08 -20.71
N ILE A 6 -25.75 -22.61 -20.23
CA ILE A 6 -25.52 -21.18 -20.04
C ILE A 6 -25.34 -20.57 -21.44
N ASN A 7 -26.34 -19.81 -21.88
CA ASN A 7 -26.34 -19.17 -23.19
C ASN A 7 -25.27 -18.06 -23.23
N GLU A 8 -24.56 -17.92 -24.36
CA GLU A 8 -23.41 -17.01 -24.49
C GLU A 8 -23.76 -15.56 -24.16
N ALA A 9 -24.94 -15.09 -24.59
CA ALA A 9 -25.47 -13.77 -24.23
C ALA A 9 -25.67 -13.57 -22.72
N SER A 10 -26.11 -14.61 -22.00
CA SER A 10 -26.28 -14.56 -20.54
C SER A 10 -24.94 -14.52 -19.80
N ILE A 11 -23.87 -15.07 -20.38
CA ILE A 11 -22.51 -15.00 -19.83
C ILE A 11 -21.96 -13.59 -20.04
N THR A 12 -22.11 -13.05 -21.26
CA THR A 12 -21.61 -11.71 -21.60
C THR A 12 -22.30 -10.65 -20.75
N ASP A 13 -23.63 -10.68 -20.63
CA ASP A 13 -24.37 -9.71 -19.82
C ASP A 13 -23.97 -9.79 -18.33
N PHE A 14 -23.82 -11.00 -17.78
CA PHE A 14 -23.34 -11.21 -16.42
C PHE A 14 -21.93 -10.64 -16.21
N ILE A 15 -21.01 -10.87 -17.15
CA ILE A 15 -19.63 -10.36 -17.08
C ILE A 15 -19.61 -8.83 -17.19
N VAL A 16 -20.38 -8.26 -18.11
CA VAL A 16 -20.46 -6.80 -18.31
C VAL A 16 -21.02 -6.11 -17.08
N GLU A 17 -22.12 -6.62 -16.51
CA GLU A 17 -22.75 -6.04 -15.32
C GLU A 17 -21.82 -6.13 -14.10
N ARG A 18 -21.21 -7.30 -13.86
CA ARG A 18 -20.22 -7.49 -12.78
C ARG A 18 -19.01 -6.59 -12.94
N ASN A 19 -18.47 -6.46 -14.14
CA ASN A 19 -17.31 -5.61 -14.41
C ASN A 19 -17.64 -4.13 -14.27
N ARG A 20 -18.80 -3.68 -14.77
CA ARG A 20 -19.22 -2.27 -14.63
C ARG A 20 -19.39 -1.91 -13.16
N HIS A 21 -20.08 -2.73 -12.38
CA HIS A 21 -20.28 -2.46 -10.95
C HIS A 21 -18.96 -2.47 -10.16
N HIS A 22 -18.05 -3.39 -10.49
CA HIS A 22 -16.72 -3.43 -9.88
C HIS A 22 -15.87 -2.21 -10.26
N PHE A 23 -15.93 -1.81 -11.53
CA PHE A 23 -15.23 -0.64 -12.05
C PHE A 23 -15.74 0.64 -11.39
N GLU A 24 -17.05 0.91 -11.42
CA GLU A 24 -17.66 2.13 -10.86
C GLU A 24 -17.36 2.33 -9.38
N GLN A 25 -17.25 1.25 -8.59
CA GLN A 25 -16.89 1.32 -7.18
C GLN A 25 -15.42 1.72 -6.96
N ILE A 26 -14.53 1.39 -7.89
CA ILE A 26 -13.08 1.44 -7.69
C ILE A 26 -12.41 2.55 -8.52
N SER A 27 -13.01 2.98 -9.62
CA SER A 27 -12.35 3.78 -10.66
C SER A 27 -12.52 5.30 -10.52
N TRP A 28 -12.63 5.82 -9.29
CA TRP A 28 -12.72 7.27 -9.12
C TRP A 28 -11.49 7.96 -9.74
N GLU A 29 -11.75 8.87 -10.67
CA GLU A 29 -10.80 9.77 -11.31
C GLU A 29 -11.41 11.18 -11.25
N GLY A 30 -10.59 12.19 -10.96
CA GLY A 30 -11.06 13.56 -10.87
C GLY A 30 -9.94 14.58 -10.92
N SER A 31 -10.32 15.85 -10.93
CA SER A 31 -9.35 16.94 -10.87
C SER A 31 -8.66 16.98 -9.51
N TYR A 32 -7.53 17.69 -9.45
CA TYR A 32 -6.87 17.96 -8.18
C TYR A 32 -7.79 18.65 -7.16
N MET A 33 -8.64 19.57 -7.62
CA MET A 33 -9.58 20.30 -6.77
C MET A 33 -10.70 19.40 -6.24
N ASP A 34 -11.20 18.46 -7.03
CA ASP A 34 -12.18 17.47 -6.57
C ASP A 34 -11.60 16.61 -5.43
N TYR A 35 -10.33 16.22 -5.56
CA TYR A 35 -9.62 15.52 -4.50
C TYR A 35 -9.43 16.40 -3.25
N LEU A 36 -9.03 17.67 -3.39
CA LEU A 36 -8.91 18.56 -2.24
C LEU A 36 -10.25 18.75 -1.51
N ASN A 37 -11.37 18.82 -2.23
CA ASN A 37 -12.70 18.87 -1.61
C ASN A 37 -12.99 17.62 -0.77
N LYS A 38 -12.56 16.43 -1.22
CA LYS A 38 -12.63 15.22 -0.40
C LYS A 38 -11.80 15.35 0.87
N VAL A 39 -10.55 15.81 0.77
CA VAL A 39 -9.68 16.04 1.93
C VAL A 39 -10.28 17.06 2.90
N CYS A 40 -10.91 18.13 2.41
CA CYS A 40 -11.59 19.10 3.28
C CYS A 40 -12.80 18.49 4.01
N THR A 41 -13.48 17.50 3.39
CA THR A 41 -14.66 16.83 3.96
C THR A 41 -14.28 15.80 5.01
N ASP A 42 -13.26 14.97 4.74
CA ASP A 42 -12.74 13.98 5.68
C ASP A 42 -11.20 13.96 5.62
N PRO A 43 -10.55 14.90 6.32
CA PRO A 43 -9.10 15.07 6.23
C PRO A 43 -8.35 13.88 6.79
N TYR A 44 -8.89 13.22 7.81
CA TYR A 44 -8.25 12.04 8.38
C TYR A 44 -8.25 10.89 7.37
N ARG A 45 -9.43 10.51 6.83
CA ARG A 45 -9.56 9.37 5.89
C ARG A 45 -8.64 9.50 4.68
N HIS A 46 -8.53 10.71 4.13
CA HIS A 46 -7.80 10.97 2.89
C HIS A 46 -6.31 11.29 3.07
N THR A 47 -5.78 11.23 4.29
CA THR A 47 -4.36 11.46 4.58
C THR A 47 -3.68 10.32 5.33
N ARG A 48 -4.38 9.20 5.55
CA ARG A 48 -3.87 8.04 6.28
C ARG A 48 -2.53 7.53 5.72
N THR A 49 -1.60 7.30 6.63
CA THR A 49 -0.39 6.51 6.36
C THR A 49 -0.72 5.03 6.25
N THR A 50 0.24 4.24 5.76
CA THR A 50 0.14 2.78 5.73
C THR A 50 -0.28 2.17 7.08
N TYR A 51 0.28 2.66 8.19
CA TYR A 51 -0.01 2.14 9.53
C TYR A 51 -1.46 2.42 9.96
N GLN A 52 -1.93 3.64 9.70
CA GLN A 52 -3.31 4.04 9.99
C GLN A 52 -4.29 3.23 9.13
N LEU A 53 -4.04 3.16 7.83
CA LEU A 53 -4.85 2.37 6.90
C LEU A 53 -4.93 0.90 7.31
N THR A 54 -3.79 0.29 7.66
CA THR A 54 -3.74 -1.12 8.09
C THR A 54 -4.49 -1.33 9.41
N PHE A 55 -4.31 -0.44 10.39
CA PHE A 55 -5.01 -0.55 11.67
C PHE A 55 -6.52 -0.47 11.48
N GLU A 56 -7.00 0.50 10.72
CA GLU A 56 -8.42 0.68 10.44
C GLU A 56 -9.00 -0.46 9.63
N MET A 57 -8.26 -0.97 8.64
CA MET A 57 -8.64 -2.18 7.92
C MET A 57 -8.91 -3.33 8.89
N ILE A 58 -8.02 -3.57 9.84
CA ILE A 58 -8.20 -4.64 10.85
C ILE A 58 -9.44 -4.39 11.71
N GLN A 59 -9.73 -3.13 12.06
CA GLN A 59 -10.95 -2.77 12.80
C GLN A 59 -12.22 -2.94 11.96
N HIS A 60 -12.16 -2.65 10.66
CA HIS A 60 -13.29 -2.73 9.73
C HIS A 60 -13.85 -4.15 9.64
N PHE A 61 -13.00 -5.18 9.60
CA PHE A 61 -13.45 -6.57 9.65
C PHE A 61 -14.09 -6.98 10.99
N GLY A 62 -13.86 -6.20 12.05
CA GLY A 62 -14.41 -6.43 13.37
C GLY A 62 -13.60 -7.40 14.23
N SER A 63 -13.96 -7.46 15.50
CA SER A 63 -13.34 -8.35 16.48
C SER A 63 -14.35 -8.79 17.53
N GLU A 64 -14.07 -9.93 18.14
CA GLU A 64 -14.84 -10.50 19.25
C GLU A 64 -13.91 -10.65 20.45
N VAL A 65 -14.41 -10.31 21.64
CA VAL A 65 -13.69 -10.49 22.90
C VAL A 65 -14.26 -11.71 23.58
N PHE A 66 -13.38 -12.58 24.05
CA PHE A 66 -13.74 -13.77 24.80
C PHE A 66 -12.74 -13.98 25.93
N GLU A 67 -13.15 -14.72 26.95
CA GLU A 67 -12.28 -15.08 28.06
C GLU A 67 -11.54 -16.38 27.72
N ASP A 68 -10.22 -16.36 27.86
CA ASP A 68 -9.37 -17.54 27.73
C ASP A 68 -8.44 -17.61 28.94
N SER A 69 -8.61 -18.65 29.76
CA SER A 69 -7.79 -18.90 30.93
C SER A 69 -7.77 -17.73 31.93
N GLY A 70 -8.91 -17.07 32.12
CA GLY A 70 -9.06 -15.92 33.03
C GLY A 70 -8.58 -14.57 32.47
N GLU A 71 -8.14 -14.53 31.21
CA GLU A 71 -7.71 -13.30 30.55
C GLU A 71 -8.66 -12.96 29.39
N GLU A 72 -8.98 -11.67 29.22
CA GLU A 72 -9.70 -11.19 28.04
C GLU A 72 -8.78 -11.25 26.81
N VAL A 73 -9.17 -12.07 25.83
CA VAL A 73 -8.47 -12.22 24.56
C VAL A 73 -9.37 -11.71 23.44
N ARG A 74 -8.76 -11.02 22.48
CA ARG A 74 -9.46 -10.48 21.31
C ARG A 74 -9.16 -11.31 20.07
N ARG A 75 -10.21 -11.83 19.45
CA ARG A 75 -10.18 -12.48 18.13
C ARG A 75 -10.56 -11.46 17.05
N TYR A 76 -9.70 -11.26 16.06
CA TYR A 76 -9.97 -10.36 14.94
C TYR A 76 -10.46 -11.18 13.74
N LYS A 77 -11.63 -10.81 13.19
CA LYS A 77 -12.32 -11.60 12.15
C LYS A 77 -11.58 -11.67 10.83
N LEU A 78 -10.69 -10.71 10.57
CA LEU A 78 -9.77 -10.76 9.42
C LEU A 78 -9.00 -12.09 9.37
N PHE A 79 -8.58 -12.62 10.53
CA PHE A 79 -7.77 -13.83 10.61
C PHE A 79 -8.60 -15.12 10.58
N ASP A 80 -9.93 -15.01 10.51
CA ASP A 80 -10.83 -16.12 10.18
C ASP A 80 -10.93 -16.35 8.66
N ASP A 81 -10.14 -15.62 7.86
CA ASP A 81 -10.08 -15.68 6.39
C ASP A 81 -11.45 -15.51 5.71
N PRO A 82 -12.02 -14.28 5.77
CA PRO A 82 -13.32 -13.97 5.16
C PRO A 82 -13.28 -14.05 3.62
N PHE A 83 -12.10 -14.11 3.02
CA PHE A 83 -11.91 -14.08 1.56
C PHE A 83 -12.00 -15.45 0.92
N ASN A 84 -11.68 -16.52 1.66
CA ASN A 84 -11.66 -17.89 1.13
C ASN A 84 -12.45 -18.87 2.01
N ASN A 85 -13.51 -18.41 2.67
CA ASN A 85 -14.36 -19.22 3.54
C ASN A 85 -13.56 -20.00 4.61
N GLY A 86 -12.60 -19.35 5.27
CA GLY A 86 -11.82 -19.96 6.34
C GLY A 86 -10.71 -20.92 5.88
N LYS A 87 -10.42 -20.99 4.57
CA LYS A 87 -9.37 -21.88 4.01
C LYS A 87 -8.01 -21.67 4.66
N ASN A 88 -7.66 -20.43 4.99
CA ASN A 88 -6.42 -20.02 5.63
C ASN A 88 -6.64 -19.44 7.04
N ALA A 89 -7.82 -19.67 7.64
CA ALA A 89 -8.13 -19.23 9.00
C ALA A 89 -7.05 -19.66 10.00
N ILE A 90 -6.79 -18.78 10.96
CA ILE A 90 -5.76 -18.94 11.98
C ILE A 90 -6.43 -19.26 13.32
N TYR A 91 -5.91 -20.26 14.03
CA TYR A 91 -6.46 -20.72 15.31
C TYR A 91 -5.36 -20.75 16.37
N GLY A 92 -5.72 -20.39 17.62
CA GLY A 92 -4.84 -20.46 18.79
C GLY A 92 -3.68 -19.46 18.82
N LEU A 93 -3.75 -18.42 17.99
CA LEU A 93 -2.75 -17.33 17.92
C LEU A 93 -3.33 -15.96 18.26
N GLU A 94 -4.50 -15.90 18.89
CA GLU A 94 -5.24 -14.68 19.20
C GLU A 94 -4.42 -13.71 20.06
N ARG A 95 -3.65 -14.23 21.01
CA ARG A 95 -2.72 -13.43 21.85
C ARG A 95 -1.57 -12.84 21.03
N THR A 96 -0.98 -13.64 20.12
CA THR A 96 0.09 -13.20 19.22
C THR A 96 -0.41 -12.13 18.25
N ILE A 97 -1.58 -12.35 17.64
CA ILE A 97 -2.24 -11.39 16.76
C ILE A 97 -2.57 -10.10 17.53
N SER A 98 -3.12 -10.21 18.74
CA SER A 98 -3.43 -9.04 19.58
C SER A 98 -2.19 -8.19 19.88
N ARG A 99 -1.04 -8.83 20.12
CA ARG A 99 0.24 -8.13 20.28
C ARG A 99 0.68 -7.43 18.99
N LEU A 100 0.57 -8.09 17.84
CA LEU A 100 0.85 -7.47 16.53
C LEU A 100 -0.04 -6.25 16.30
N VAL A 101 -1.36 -6.39 16.48
CA VAL A 101 -2.32 -5.28 16.29
C VAL A 101 -2.04 -4.13 17.26
N LYS A 102 -1.63 -4.41 18.50
CA LYS A 102 -1.22 -3.39 19.46
C LYS A 102 -0.03 -2.57 18.93
N TYR A 103 0.94 -3.21 18.30
CA TYR A 103 2.07 -2.49 17.70
C TYR A 103 1.70 -1.73 16.44
N ILE A 104 0.84 -2.28 15.58
CA ILE A 104 0.30 -1.56 14.42
C ILE A 104 -0.45 -0.30 14.89
N ARG A 105 -1.25 -0.42 15.95
CA ARG A 105 -1.96 0.72 16.58
C ARG A 105 -1.00 1.79 17.11
N ALA A 106 0.08 1.40 17.77
CA ALA A 106 1.11 2.34 18.21
C ALA A 106 1.72 3.07 17.01
N GLY A 107 2.06 2.33 15.95
CA GLY A 107 2.57 2.92 14.72
C GLY A 107 1.59 3.89 14.04
N ALA A 108 0.29 3.58 14.07
CA ALA A 108 -0.78 4.45 13.55
C ALA A 108 -0.94 5.76 14.34
N ARG A 109 -0.52 5.78 15.61
CA ARG A 109 -0.43 6.97 16.46
C ARG A 109 0.93 7.66 16.38
N GLU A 110 1.78 7.23 15.44
CA GLU A 110 3.16 7.68 15.30
C GLU A 110 4.02 7.44 16.55
N GLU A 111 3.56 6.59 17.46
CA GLU A 111 4.27 6.19 18.66
C GLU A 111 5.26 5.06 18.35
N GLY A 112 6.42 5.08 19.02
CA GLY A 112 7.43 4.04 18.91
C GLY A 112 8.45 4.28 17.80
N LYS A 113 9.68 3.82 18.06
CA LYS A 113 10.81 3.93 17.12
C LYS A 113 10.92 2.72 16.20
N GLU A 114 10.21 1.64 16.52
CA GLU A 114 10.28 0.38 15.79
C GLU A 114 9.26 0.33 14.66
N ARG A 115 9.75 0.07 13.45
CA ARG A 115 8.92 0.04 12.22
C ARG A 115 9.08 -1.27 11.44
N ILE A 116 9.81 -2.24 12.00
CA ILE A 116 9.93 -3.60 11.46
C ILE A 116 9.26 -4.57 12.43
N PHE A 117 8.24 -5.29 11.98
CA PHE A 117 7.62 -6.36 12.77
C PHE A 117 8.11 -7.71 12.28
N VAL A 118 8.78 -8.48 13.13
CA VAL A 118 9.29 -9.80 12.78
C VAL A 118 8.54 -10.88 13.54
N LEU A 119 7.76 -11.66 12.80
CA LEU A 119 7.12 -12.87 13.27
C LEU A 119 8.20 -13.96 13.41
N HIS A 120 8.46 -14.33 14.64
CA HIS A 120 9.46 -15.32 15.00
C HIS A 120 8.75 -16.57 15.50
N GLY A 121 9.10 -17.72 14.93
CA GLY A 121 8.57 -18.98 15.44
C GLY A 121 8.96 -20.18 14.58
N PRO A 122 8.64 -21.39 15.02
CA PRO A 122 8.95 -22.61 14.30
C PRO A 122 8.30 -22.72 12.92
N VAL A 123 8.77 -23.64 12.08
CA VAL A 123 8.16 -23.87 10.76
C VAL A 123 6.72 -24.38 10.93
N GLY A 124 5.81 -23.93 10.08
CA GLY A 124 4.39 -24.35 10.14
C GLY A 124 3.50 -23.55 11.10
N THR A 125 4.01 -22.59 11.87
CA THR A 125 3.21 -21.82 12.85
C THR A 125 2.42 -20.63 12.26
N ALA A 126 1.90 -20.75 11.03
CA ALA A 126 1.05 -19.74 10.37
C ALA A 126 1.63 -18.32 10.19
N LYS A 127 2.94 -18.10 10.42
CA LYS A 127 3.58 -16.76 10.29
C LYS A 127 3.29 -16.06 8.96
N THR A 128 3.53 -16.78 7.86
CA THR A 128 3.25 -16.27 6.50
C THR A 128 1.76 -16.04 6.29
N SER A 129 0.90 -16.94 6.79
CA SER A 129 -0.55 -16.80 6.68
C SER A 129 -1.08 -15.54 7.38
N ILE A 130 -0.50 -15.13 8.52
CA ILE A 130 -0.86 -13.86 9.19
C ILE A 130 -0.63 -12.68 8.24
N ILE A 131 0.56 -12.62 7.62
CA ILE A 131 0.95 -11.50 6.74
C ILE A 131 0.13 -11.52 5.45
N ASP A 132 -0.07 -12.70 4.86
CA ASP A 132 -0.84 -12.86 3.62
C ASP A 132 -2.31 -12.44 3.84
N LEU A 133 -2.90 -12.71 5.02
CA LEU A 133 -4.25 -12.24 5.37
C LEU A 133 -4.32 -10.72 5.58
N ILE A 134 -3.28 -10.09 6.13
CA ILE A 134 -3.19 -8.62 6.20
C ILE A 134 -3.14 -8.02 4.79
N GLY A 135 -2.33 -8.60 3.89
CA GLY A 135 -2.28 -8.18 2.48
C GLY A 135 -3.64 -8.26 1.79
N ARG A 136 -4.31 -9.40 1.89
CA ARG A 136 -5.68 -9.58 1.35
C ARG A 136 -6.69 -8.62 1.98
N GLY A 137 -6.56 -8.37 3.28
CA GLY A 137 -7.37 -7.38 3.99
C GLY A 137 -7.20 -5.98 3.43
N LEU A 138 -5.97 -5.56 3.12
CA LEU A 138 -5.69 -4.28 2.49
C LEU A 138 -6.25 -4.21 1.05
N GLU A 139 -6.09 -5.27 0.25
CA GLU A 139 -6.65 -5.35 -1.10
C GLU A 139 -8.19 -5.19 -1.07
N ALA A 140 -8.87 -5.90 -0.17
CA ALA A 140 -10.31 -5.78 -0.01
C ALA A 140 -10.74 -4.40 0.55
N TYR A 141 -10.05 -3.90 1.57
CA TYR A 141 -10.42 -2.65 2.23
C TYR A 141 -10.17 -1.42 1.35
N THR A 142 -9.08 -1.41 0.56
CA THR A 142 -8.83 -0.30 -0.38
C THR A 142 -9.85 -0.24 -1.53
N GLY A 143 -10.47 -1.38 -1.86
CA GLY A 143 -11.65 -1.45 -2.72
C GLY A 143 -12.93 -0.88 -2.10
N HIS A 144 -13.00 -0.74 -0.77
CA HIS A 144 -14.12 -0.12 -0.06
C HIS A 144 -13.91 1.38 0.15
N ASP A 145 -14.97 2.20 0.10
CA ASP A 145 -14.85 3.67 0.18
C ASP A 145 -14.20 4.16 1.48
N ASP A 146 -14.40 3.44 2.58
CA ASP A 146 -13.72 3.70 3.85
C ASP A 146 -12.21 3.48 3.78
N GLY A 147 -11.72 2.62 2.89
CA GLY A 147 -10.30 2.39 2.66
C GLY A 147 -9.74 3.12 1.44
N ALA A 148 -10.47 4.09 0.87
CA ALA A 148 -10.04 4.78 -0.35
C ALA A 148 -8.64 5.41 -0.21
N VAL A 149 -7.75 5.06 -1.15
CA VAL A 149 -6.42 5.63 -1.29
C VAL A 149 -6.30 6.27 -2.66
N TYR A 150 -5.64 7.43 -2.73
CA TYR A 150 -5.47 8.18 -3.95
C TYR A 150 -4.00 8.37 -4.29
N SER A 151 -3.71 8.41 -5.59
CA SER A 151 -2.46 8.87 -6.16
C SER A 151 -2.78 9.75 -7.38
N PHE A 152 -1.76 10.20 -8.10
CA PHE A 152 -1.95 11.10 -9.23
C PHE A 152 -1.12 10.72 -10.44
N SER A 153 -1.54 11.24 -11.58
CA SER A 153 -0.85 11.14 -12.85
C SER A 153 -0.69 12.52 -13.46
N TRP A 154 0.46 12.76 -14.07
CA TRP A 154 0.72 13.92 -14.91
C TRP A 154 0.12 13.70 -16.29
N ARG A 155 -0.63 14.66 -16.79
CA ARG A 155 -1.26 14.64 -18.13
C ARG A 155 -0.80 15.82 -18.97
N PHE A 156 -0.51 15.53 -20.23
CA PHE A 156 -0.08 16.53 -21.20
C PHE A 156 -0.94 16.46 -22.45
N GLY A 157 -1.52 17.60 -22.85
CA GLY A 157 -2.34 17.73 -24.06
C GLY A 157 -1.52 17.94 -25.33
N LYS A 158 -2.17 17.83 -26.49
CA LYS A 158 -1.55 18.05 -27.82
C LYS A 158 -0.94 19.44 -27.96
N ASP A 159 -1.60 20.44 -27.39
CA ASP A 159 -1.24 21.85 -27.54
C ASP A 159 -0.17 22.31 -26.54
N PHE A 160 0.46 21.38 -25.79
CA PHE A 160 1.45 21.73 -24.77
C PHE A 160 2.62 22.57 -25.32
N HIS A 161 3.00 22.34 -26.59
CA HIS A 161 4.05 23.07 -27.31
C HIS A 161 3.55 24.19 -28.22
N ALA A 162 2.24 24.42 -28.32
CA ALA A 162 1.76 25.57 -29.07
C ALA A 162 2.28 26.83 -28.36
N GLU A 163 3.25 27.48 -28.98
CA GLU A 163 3.82 28.75 -28.54
C GLU A 163 2.76 29.83 -28.72
N ASP A 164 1.80 29.90 -27.80
CA ASP A 164 1.11 31.11 -27.42
C ASP A 164 0.16 30.81 -26.27
N GLY A 165 0.05 31.74 -25.32
CA GLY A 165 -1.01 31.77 -24.33
C GLY A 165 -2.38 32.03 -24.98
N GLY A 166 -2.79 31.16 -25.90
CA GLY A 166 -4.12 31.13 -26.47
C GLY A 166 -5.07 30.54 -25.45
N SER A 167 -6.00 31.37 -24.98
CA SER A 167 -7.22 31.02 -24.24
C SER A 167 -7.54 29.53 -24.24
N LEU A 168 -7.65 28.92 -23.05
CA LEU A 168 -8.50 27.74 -22.87
C LEU A 168 -9.80 28.01 -23.65
N GLY A 169 -10.12 27.15 -24.61
CA GLY A 169 -11.12 27.42 -25.64
C GLY A 169 -12.48 27.79 -25.04
N PHE A 170 -12.93 29.01 -25.33
CA PHE A 170 -14.35 29.35 -25.27
C PHE A 170 -15.04 28.73 -26.49
N GLY A 171 -15.63 27.55 -26.33
CA GLY A 171 -16.54 27.01 -27.33
C GLY A 171 -16.62 25.49 -27.39
N GLY A 172 -17.72 24.94 -26.85
CA GLY A 172 -18.23 23.63 -27.23
C GLY A 172 -17.88 22.49 -26.28
N THR A 173 -18.91 22.04 -25.53
CA THR A 173 -18.93 20.86 -24.62
C THR A 173 -18.00 20.98 -23.40
N LYS A 174 -18.56 20.72 -22.20
CA LYS A 174 -17.80 20.74 -20.94
C LYS A 174 -16.50 19.92 -21.11
N PRO A 175 -15.31 20.50 -20.86
CA PRO A 175 -14.09 19.73 -20.91
C PRO A 175 -14.15 18.64 -19.83
N ASP A 176 -13.78 17.42 -20.19
CA ASP A 176 -13.42 16.40 -19.22
C ASP A 176 -12.29 16.94 -18.32
N TYR A 177 -12.27 16.45 -17.07
CA TYR A 177 -11.43 16.92 -15.97
C TYR A 177 -10.07 17.50 -16.41
N ALA A 178 -9.73 18.67 -15.84
CA ALA A 178 -8.44 19.36 -16.03
C ALA A 178 -8.21 20.05 -17.40
N GLY A 179 -9.24 20.25 -18.23
CA GLY A 179 -9.14 21.04 -19.46
C GLY A 179 -8.39 20.35 -20.61
N ILE A 180 -7.87 19.13 -20.39
CA ILE A 180 -7.19 18.29 -21.38
C ILE A 180 -8.09 17.09 -21.71
N THR A 181 -8.95 17.27 -22.73
CA THR A 181 -9.93 16.27 -23.19
C THR A 181 -9.30 15.05 -23.87
N ASN A 182 -8.05 15.13 -24.33
CA ASN A 182 -7.31 13.99 -24.90
C ASN A 182 -5.81 14.14 -24.62
N PRO A 183 -5.30 13.56 -23.52
CA PRO A 183 -3.88 13.64 -23.20
C PRO A 183 -3.09 12.82 -24.21
N VAL A 184 -2.01 13.38 -24.72
CA VAL A 184 -1.07 12.64 -25.59
C VAL A 184 -0.12 11.81 -24.76
N ALA A 185 0.14 12.24 -23.52
CA ALA A 185 1.01 11.55 -22.61
C ALA A 185 0.47 11.59 -21.20
N VAL A 186 0.57 10.44 -20.53
CA VAL A 186 0.18 10.26 -19.14
C VAL A 186 1.32 9.57 -18.41
N LEU A 187 1.78 10.16 -17.31
CA LEU A 187 2.75 9.56 -16.41
C LEU A 187 2.16 9.46 -15.01
N GLY A 188 1.82 8.24 -14.60
CA GLY A 188 1.47 7.96 -13.21
C GLY A 188 2.65 8.17 -12.28
N SER A 189 2.37 8.60 -11.04
CA SER A 189 3.37 8.59 -9.99
C SER A 189 3.87 7.16 -9.76
N GLN A 190 5.16 6.93 -10.04
CA GLN A 190 5.78 5.61 -9.94
C GLN A 190 5.80 5.09 -8.50
N MET A 191 5.91 6.01 -7.54
CA MET A 191 5.91 5.71 -6.11
C MET A 191 4.50 5.75 -5.51
N HIS A 192 3.43 5.85 -6.31
CA HIS A 192 2.05 5.96 -5.84
C HIS A 192 1.89 7.09 -4.80
N GLU A 193 2.53 8.22 -5.07
CA GLU A 193 2.65 9.33 -4.13
C GLU A 193 1.29 9.90 -3.74
N HIS A 194 1.25 10.48 -2.55
CA HIS A 194 0.07 11.13 -2.03
C HIS A 194 -0.16 12.47 -2.75
N PRO A 195 -1.37 12.78 -3.28
CA PRO A 195 -1.59 14.01 -4.06
C PRO A 195 -1.35 15.31 -3.27
N LEU A 196 -1.53 15.31 -1.94
CA LEU A 196 -1.14 16.46 -1.11
C LEU A 196 0.35 16.80 -1.17
N LEU A 197 1.23 15.89 -1.62
CA LEU A 197 2.65 16.21 -1.78
C LEU A 197 2.91 17.28 -2.85
N LEU A 198 1.95 17.52 -3.75
CA LEU A 198 1.97 18.59 -4.74
C LEU A 198 1.75 20.00 -4.13
N ILE A 199 1.27 20.08 -2.89
CA ILE A 199 1.18 21.34 -2.16
C ILE A 199 2.55 21.64 -1.54
N PRO A 200 3.08 22.87 -1.71
CA PRO A 200 4.31 23.29 -1.04
C PRO A 200 4.27 23.03 0.47
N ARG A 201 5.38 22.51 1.03
CA ARG A 201 5.46 22.04 2.42
C ARG A 201 4.84 22.98 3.45
N GLN A 202 5.19 24.27 3.42
CA GLN A 202 4.68 25.25 4.39
C GLN A 202 3.16 25.40 4.29
N ALA A 203 2.63 25.64 3.09
CA ALA A 203 1.19 25.76 2.87
C ALA A 203 0.43 24.48 3.23
N ARG A 204 1.05 23.31 2.99
CA ARG A 204 0.48 22.00 3.34
C ARG A 204 0.36 21.81 4.85
N ARG A 205 1.38 22.21 5.62
CA ARG A 205 1.32 22.18 7.09
C ARG A 205 0.19 23.06 7.60
N ASP A 206 0.15 24.32 7.15
CA ASP A 206 -0.89 25.27 7.55
C ASP A 206 -2.31 24.78 7.20
N LEU A 207 -2.47 24.16 6.03
CA LEU A 207 -3.74 23.57 5.60
C LEU A 207 -4.15 22.42 6.52
N LEU A 208 -3.26 21.46 6.76
CA LEU A 208 -3.58 20.29 7.59
C LEU A 208 -3.86 20.66 9.04
N GLU A 209 -3.11 21.60 9.63
CA GLU A 209 -3.37 22.09 10.97
C GLU A 209 -4.75 22.76 11.08
N LYS A 210 -5.14 23.56 10.07
CA LYS A 210 -6.48 24.15 10.01
C LYS A 210 -7.57 23.08 9.91
N LEU A 211 -7.40 22.10 9.03
CA LEU A 211 -8.37 21.02 8.83
C LEU A 211 -8.50 20.14 10.06
N TRP A 212 -7.40 19.86 10.76
CA TRP A 212 -7.41 19.07 11.99
C TRP A 212 -8.20 19.75 13.11
N ARG A 213 -7.94 21.04 13.33
CA ARG A 213 -8.65 21.86 14.33
C ARG A 213 -10.13 21.99 14.03
N GLN A 214 -10.48 22.23 12.76
CA GLN A 214 -11.88 22.38 12.34
C GLN A 214 -12.72 21.11 12.53
N ASN A 215 -12.09 19.94 12.46
CA ASN A 215 -12.76 18.63 12.58
C ASN A 215 -12.56 17.97 13.96
N ASP A 216 -12.05 18.70 14.96
CA ASP A 216 -11.75 18.19 16.30
C ASP A 216 -10.88 16.90 16.32
N LEU A 217 -10.01 16.73 15.33
CA LEU A 217 -9.21 15.53 15.15
C LEU A 217 -8.02 15.45 16.10
N ASP A 218 -7.54 16.59 16.59
CA ASP A 218 -6.36 16.71 17.47
C ASP A 218 -6.42 15.82 18.72
N LYS A 219 -7.64 15.51 19.19
CA LYS A 219 -7.86 14.67 20.38
C LYS A 219 -7.76 13.17 20.09
N LYS A 220 -7.93 12.77 18.83
CA LYS A 220 -8.06 11.35 18.43
C LYS A 220 -6.87 10.85 17.62
N TYR A 221 -6.37 11.68 16.72
CA TYR A 221 -5.37 11.26 15.75
C TYR A 221 -4.29 12.33 15.55
N PRO A 222 -3.00 11.95 15.56
CA PRO A 222 -1.95 12.87 15.16
C PRO A 222 -2.06 13.18 13.66
N ILE A 223 -1.62 14.37 13.27
CA ILE A 223 -1.43 14.69 11.85
C ILE A 223 -0.30 13.81 11.33
N PRO A 224 -0.50 13.06 10.23
CA PRO A 224 0.53 12.23 9.63
C PRO A 224 1.82 12.99 9.31
N HIS A 225 2.90 12.73 10.07
CA HIS A 225 4.21 13.35 9.88
C HIS A 225 4.73 13.15 8.46
N LYS A 226 4.46 11.98 7.87
CA LYS A 226 4.85 11.69 6.49
C LYS A 226 4.17 12.61 5.47
N ILE A 227 2.90 12.95 5.68
CA ILE A 227 2.21 13.88 4.78
C ILE A 227 2.68 15.32 5.04
N LEU A 228 3.02 15.67 6.29
CA LEU A 228 3.56 16.99 6.63
C LEU A 228 4.94 17.22 6.00
N GLU A 229 5.88 16.28 6.18
CA GLU A 229 7.30 16.45 5.83
C GLU A 229 7.74 15.82 4.51
N GLY A 230 6.94 14.90 3.96
CA GLY A 230 7.30 14.17 2.75
C GLY A 230 7.52 15.08 1.54
N ASP A 231 8.34 14.63 0.61
CA ASP A 231 8.58 15.26 -0.68
C ASP A 231 8.10 14.41 -1.84
N LEU A 232 7.98 15.08 -2.99
CA LEU A 232 7.79 14.42 -4.25
C LEU A 232 9.04 13.60 -4.65
N ASP A 233 8.82 12.47 -5.29
CA ASP A 233 9.84 11.67 -5.96
C ASP A 233 10.54 12.50 -7.05
N TYR A 234 11.70 12.03 -7.49
CA TYR A 234 12.53 12.78 -8.43
C TYR A 234 11.79 13.16 -9.71
N ASN A 235 11.06 12.25 -10.34
CA ASN A 235 10.38 12.52 -11.60
C ASN A 235 9.26 13.54 -11.41
N SER A 236 8.40 13.31 -10.41
CA SER A 236 7.32 14.23 -10.06
C SER A 236 7.87 15.61 -9.72
N LYS A 237 9.00 15.69 -9.01
CA LYS A 237 9.67 16.95 -8.66
C LYS A 237 10.27 17.66 -9.88
N GLN A 238 10.86 16.93 -10.83
CA GLN A 238 11.37 17.54 -12.06
C GLN A 238 10.22 18.12 -12.90
N ILE A 239 9.14 17.36 -13.08
CA ILE A 239 7.96 17.80 -13.83
C ILE A 239 7.32 19.02 -13.16
N TYR A 240 7.08 18.95 -11.85
CA TYR A 240 6.55 20.05 -11.07
C TYR A 240 7.40 21.32 -11.22
N SER A 241 8.73 21.20 -11.08
CA SER A 241 9.65 22.33 -11.19
C SER A 241 9.68 22.93 -12.59
N PHE A 242 9.59 22.11 -13.63
CA PHE A 242 9.52 22.56 -15.01
C PHE A 242 8.23 23.36 -15.27
N LEU A 243 7.08 22.80 -14.90
CA LEU A 243 5.77 23.44 -15.10
C LEU A 243 5.66 24.75 -14.32
N LEU A 244 6.18 24.78 -13.09
CA LEU A 244 6.17 25.99 -12.27
C LEU A 244 7.01 27.12 -12.91
N ARG A 245 8.15 26.79 -13.54
CA ARG A 245 8.94 27.78 -14.30
C ARG A 245 8.20 28.23 -15.57
N ARG A 246 7.61 27.29 -16.32
CA ARG A 246 6.84 27.57 -17.54
C ARG A 246 5.67 28.53 -17.26
N TYR A 247 4.96 28.31 -16.17
CA TYR A 247 3.82 29.14 -15.76
C TYR A 247 4.18 30.28 -14.81
N LYS A 248 5.47 30.62 -14.66
CA LYS A 248 5.96 31.75 -13.86
C LYS A 248 5.44 31.74 -12.41
N GLY A 249 5.29 30.55 -11.82
CA GLY A 249 4.84 30.38 -10.43
C GLY A 249 3.33 30.17 -10.25
N ASP A 250 2.53 30.16 -11.31
CA ASP A 250 1.09 29.90 -11.22
C ASP A 250 0.82 28.42 -10.92
N TRP A 251 0.62 28.10 -9.64
CA TRP A 251 0.40 26.73 -9.17
C TRP A 251 -0.92 26.12 -9.66
N LEU A 252 -1.97 26.92 -9.88
CA LEU A 252 -3.26 26.41 -10.36
C LEU A 252 -3.11 25.83 -11.77
N LYS A 253 -2.37 26.51 -12.65
CA LYS A 253 -2.04 25.98 -13.99
C LYS A 253 -1.20 24.72 -13.94
N VAL A 254 -0.35 24.55 -12.91
CA VAL A 254 0.37 23.27 -12.72
C VAL A 254 -0.60 22.16 -12.33
N MET A 255 -1.59 22.45 -11.48
CA MET A 255 -2.60 21.46 -11.07
C MET A 255 -3.56 21.06 -12.20
N ASP A 256 -3.72 21.89 -13.24
CA ASP A 256 -4.45 21.50 -14.47
C ASP A 256 -3.76 20.35 -15.23
N HIS A 257 -2.48 20.05 -14.94
CA HIS A 257 -1.80 18.86 -15.46
C HIS A 257 -1.99 17.62 -14.59
N ILE A 258 -2.71 17.73 -13.48
CA ILE A 258 -2.86 16.65 -12.51
C ILE A 258 -4.25 16.06 -12.62
N VAL A 259 -4.26 14.74 -12.74
CA VAL A 259 -5.46 13.95 -12.48
C VAL A 259 -5.19 13.03 -11.31
N VAL A 260 -6.11 13.06 -10.36
CA VAL A 260 -6.08 12.20 -9.18
C VAL A 260 -6.93 10.98 -9.46
N GLN A 261 -6.39 9.81 -9.14
CA GLN A 261 -7.04 8.53 -9.33
C GLN A 261 -7.01 7.72 -8.04
N ARG A 262 -8.08 6.98 -7.79
CA ARG A 262 -8.12 5.99 -6.72
C ARG A 262 -7.22 4.83 -7.09
N ILE A 263 -6.43 4.35 -6.13
CA ILE A 263 -5.63 3.15 -6.26
C ILE A 263 -6.18 2.08 -5.33
N VAL A 264 -6.25 0.84 -5.82
CA VAL A 264 -6.58 -0.34 -5.04
C VAL A 264 -5.34 -1.21 -4.95
N TYR A 265 -5.05 -1.67 -3.74
CA TYR A 265 -3.87 -2.47 -3.50
C TYR A 265 -4.07 -3.86 -4.06
N THR A 266 -3.02 -4.41 -4.66
CA THR A 266 -3.03 -5.77 -5.17
C THR A 266 -1.60 -6.29 -5.21
N GLU A 267 -1.40 -7.51 -4.72
CA GLU A 267 -0.10 -8.18 -4.82
C GLU A 267 0.23 -8.50 -6.29
N SER A 268 -0.78 -8.92 -7.05
CA SER A 268 -0.63 -9.34 -8.45
C SER A 268 -0.29 -8.19 -9.39
N GLY A 269 -0.94 -7.03 -9.19
CA GLY A 269 -0.63 -5.78 -9.91
C GLY A 269 0.58 -5.04 -9.35
N GLY A 270 1.10 -5.46 -8.19
CA GLY A 270 2.26 -4.83 -7.56
C GLY A 270 2.00 -3.40 -7.08
N ILE A 271 0.82 -3.17 -6.49
CA ILE A 271 0.40 -1.88 -5.94
C ILE A 271 0.15 -2.07 -4.44
N GLY A 272 0.91 -1.38 -3.60
CA GLY A 272 0.78 -1.41 -2.13
C GLY A 272 1.12 -2.73 -1.45
N ILE A 273 1.31 -3.85 -2.16
CA ILE A 273 1.64 -5.14 -1.55
C ILE A 273 2.81 -5.77 -2.30
N ALA A 274 3.93 -5.99 -1.59
CA ALA A 274 5.10 -6.62 -2.17
C ALA A 274 5.66 -7.74 -1.28
N LYS A 275 5.98 -8.88 -1.89
CA LYS A 275 6.66 -10.00 -1.24
C LYS A 275 8.08 -10.17 -1.76
N ILE A 276 9.00 -10.32 -0.83
CA ILE A 276 10.43 -10.54 -1.06
C ILE A 276 10.78 -11.95 -0.56
N PRO A 277 11.09 -12.88 -1.49
CA PRO A 277 11.46 -14.24 -1.12
C PRO A 277 12.91 -14.29 -0.58
N PRO A 278 13.30 -15.38 0.12
CA PRO A 278 14.61 -15.50 0.75
C PRO A 278 15.78 -15.37 -0.23
N GLU A 279 15.62 -15.92 -1.45
CA GLU A 279 16.66 -15.94 -2.50
C GLU A 279 16.43 -14.88 -3.60
N GLY A 280 15.36 -14.07 -3.53
CA GLY A 280 15.06 -13.09 -4.56
C GLY A 280 15.91 -11.82 -4.48
N ASN A 281 16.31 -11.28 -5.63
CA ASN A 281 16.94 -9.96 -5.69
C ASN A 281 15.95 -8.90 -5.17
N VAL A 282 16.42 -8.12 -4.19
CA VAL A 282 15.70 -6.96 -3.65
C VAL A 282 16.15 -5.69 -4.35
N GLU A 283 16.85 -5.81 -5.48
CA GLU A 283 17.44 -4.70 -6.21
C GLU A 283 16.41 -3.58 -6.39
N THR A 284 16.57 -2.55 -5.57
CA THR A 284 16.00 -1.24 -5.74
C THR A 284 16.98 -0.48 -6.60
N GLY A 285 16.50 0.04 -7.72
CA GLY A 285 17.34 0.78 -8.62
C GLY A 285 16.52 1.73 -9.45
N SER A 286 17.25 2.61 -10.13
CA SER A 286 16.72 3.47 -11.15
C SER A 286 17.52 3.26 -12.42
N GLN A 287 16.82 3.30 -13.55
CA GLN A 287 17.45 3.26 -14.87
C GLN A 287 17.02 4.51 -15.63
N PRO A 288 17.96 5.24 -16.27
CA PRO A 288 17.62 6.29 -17.22
C PRO A 288 16.70 5.71 -18.29
N VAL A 289 15.63 6.43 -18.62
CA VAL A 289 14.63 5.87 -19.51
C VAL A 289 15.03 6.03 -20.96
N THR A 290 15.86 5.11 -21.45
CA THR A 290 16.33 5.08 -22.84
C THR A 290 15.55 4.12 -23.74
N MET A 291 14.56 3.39 -23.22
CA MET A 291 13.80 2.38 -23.98
C MET A 291 12.27 2.48 -23.91
N ASP A 292 11.70 3.17 -22.93
CA ASP A 292 10.23 3.32 -22.83
C ASP A 292 9.77 4.54 -23.65
N GLU A 293 8.92 4.29 -24.66
CA GLU A 293 8.45 5.31 -25.59
C GLU A 293 7.63 6.40 -24.90
N ASN A 294 6.84 6.06 -23.87
CA ASN A 294 6.01 7.04 -23.16
C ASN A 294 6.87 8.01 -22.34
N PHE A 295 7.86 7.48 -21.61
CA PHE A 295 8.81 8.31 -20.87
C PHE A 295 9.68 9.17 -21.79
N LYS A 296 10.14 8.63 -22.92
CA LYS A 296 10.87 9.41 -23.93
C LYS A 296 10.01 10.53 -24.48
N TYR A 297 8.77 10.23 -24.81
CA TYR A 297 7.83 11.22 -25.32
C TYR A 297 7.64 12.37 -24.33
N ILE A 298 7.43 12.05 -23.04
CA ILE A 298 7.30 13.06 -21.99
C ILE A 298 8.62 13.81 -21.74
N ALA A 299 9.76 13.13 -21.71
CA ALA A 299 11.06 13.78 -21.53
C ALA A 299 11.37 14.76 -22.68
N ASN A 300 11.03 14.39 -23.92
CA ASN A 300 11.12 15.27 -25.08
C ASN A 300 10.15 16.45 -24.98
N LEU A 301 8.91 16.19 -24.53
CA LEU A 301 7.89 17.21 -24.33
C LEU A 301 8.32 18.27 -23.30
N LEU A 302 9.06 17.85 -22.28
CA LEU A 302 9.56 18.72 -21.22
C LEU A 302 10.95 19.32 -21.53
N SER A 303 11.42 19.18 -22.77
CA SER A 303 12.61 19.86 -23.33
C SER A 303 13.78 20.01 -22.35
N SER A 304 14.32 18.88 -21.87
CA SER A 304 15.50 18.73 -20.97
C SER A 304 15.20 18.31 -19.52
N VAL A 305 14.09 17.63 -19.25
CA VAL A 305 13.92 16.91 -17.98
C VAL A 305 14.53 15.51 -18.08
N SER A 306 15.48 15.19 -17.19
CA SER A 306 15.93 13.81 -17.01
C SER A 306 14.90 13.05 -16.18
N LEU A 307 14.36 11.96 -16.75
CA LEU A 307 13.45 11.06 -16.04
C LEU A 307 14.12 9.70 -15.83
N VAL A 308 13.82 9.08 -14.71
CA VAL A 308 14.32 7.76 -14.33
C VAL A 308 13.16 6.81 -14.06
N ARG A 309 13.33 5.54 -14.42
CA ARG A 309 12.37 4.48 -14.07
C ARG A 309 12.82 3.82 -12.78
N PHE A 310 12.01 3.92 -11.73
CA PHE A 310 12.22 3.21 -10.48
C PHE A 310 11.78 1.77 -10.63
N PHE A 311 12.58 0.85 -10.12
CA PHE A 311 12.20 -0.56 -10.02
C PHE A 311 12.64 -1.13 -8.68
N GLY A 312 11.95 -2.20 -8.29
CA GLY A 312 12.19 -2.90 -7.03
C GLY A 312 10.91 -3.14 -6.26
N LYS A 313 11.04 -3.91 -5.18
CA LYS A 313 9.90 -4.35 -4.36
C LYS A 313 9.34 -3.24 -3.48
N TYR A 314 10.17 -2.27 -3.12
CA TYR A 314 9.74 -1.09 -2.36
C TYR A 314 8.90 -0.11 -3.17
N VAL A 315 9.12 -0.02 -4.49
CA VAL A 315 8.24 0.76 -5.39
C VAL A 315 6.84 0.15 -5.37
N ARG A 316 6.76 -1.17 -5.60
CA ARG A 316 5.50 -1.93 -5.65
C ARG A 316 4.78 -1.98 -4.31
N GLY A 317 5.53 -2.03 -3.20
CA GLY A 317 4.97 -2.06 -1.85
C GLY A 317 4.70 -0.68 -1.27
N ASN A 318 5.04 0.41 -1.97
CA ASN A 318 4.89 1.75 -1.41
C ASN A 318 3.43 2.07 -1.11
N ARG A 319 3.20 2.81 -0.02
CA ARG A 319 1.89 3.06 0.60
C ARG A 319 1.20 1.83 1.19
N GLY A 320 1.82 0.66 1.20
CA GLY A 320 1.27 -0.51 1.87
C GLY A 320 2.35 -1.37 2.53
N ILE A 321 2.30 -2.68 2.31
CA ILE A 321 3.13 -3.63 3.05
C ILE A 321 4.25 -4.22 2.19
N VAL A 322 5.38 -4.44 2.85
CA VAL A 322 6.50 -5.21 2.29
C VAL A 322 6.76 -6.41 3.20
N HIS A 323 6.55 -7.60 2.65
CA HIS A 323 6.75 -8.88 3.34
C HIS A 323 8.11 -9.49 3.01
N TYR A 324 8.96 -9.64 4.03
CA TYR A 324 10.19 -10.43 3.99
C TYR A 324 9.96 -11.86 4.43
N SER A 325 10.13 -12.79 3.51
CA SER A 325 10.23 -14.22 3.84
C SER A 325 11.66 -14.54 4.25
N ASP A 326 11.83 -15.12 5.45
CA ASP A 326 13.13 -15.42 6.08
C ASP A 326 14.11 -14.23 6.03
N ILE A 327 13.73 -13.13 6.70
CA ILE A 327 14.37 -11.81 6.58
C ILE A 327 15.89 -11.82 6.83
N PHE A 328 16.41 -12.77 7.62
CA PHE A 328 17.83 -12.85 7.99
C PHE A 328 18.67 -13.79 7.13
N LYS A 329 18.10 -14.46 6.12
CA LYS A 329 18.91 -15.18 5.12
C LYS A 329 19.60 -14.26 4.12
N LYS A 330 19.26 -12.96 4.12
CA LYS A 330 19.78 -11.95 3.19
C LYS A 330 21.20 -11.49 3.56
N PRO A 331 22.00 -11.03 2.58
CA PRO A 331 23.34 -10.50 2.82
C PRO A 331 23.31 -9.22 3.68
N SER A 332 24.42 -8.88 4.32
CA SER A 332 24.54 -7.74 5.24
C SER A 332 24.28 -6.37 4.59
N SER A 333 24.57 -6.20 3.29
CA SER A 333 24.22 -4.99 2.52
C SER A 333 22.71 -4.73 2.52
N TYR A 334 21.92 -5.80 2.51
CA TYR A 334 20.47 -5.73 2.53
C TYR A 334 19.93 -5.18 3.87
N LEU A 335 20.57 -5.61 4.96
CA LEU A 335 20.24 -5.17 6.31
C LEU A 335 20.50 -3.67 6.52
N GLN A 336 21.48 -3.11 5.82
CA GLN A 336 21.73 -1.66 5.82
C GLN A 336 20.62 -0.89 5.11
N HIS A 337 20.20 -1.33 3.91
CA HIS A 337 19.09 -0.68 3.20
C HIS A 337 17.78 -0.74 4.01
N LEU A 338 17.52 -1.89 4.66
CA LEU A 338 16.38 -2.06 5.55
C LEU A 338 16.42 -1.08 6.75
N LEU A 339 17.61 -0.80 7.28
CA LEU A 339 17.78 0.15 8.38
C LEU A 339 17.51 1.58 7.89
N SER A 340 18.11 2.00 6.77
CA SER A 340 17.86 3.33 6.17
C SER A 340 16.37 3.55 5.88
N ALA A 341 15.69 2.54 5.33
CA ALA A 341 14.25 2.54 5.07
C ALA A 341 13.40 2.91 6.29
N VAL A 342 13.83 2.46 7.46
CA VAL A 342 13.09 2.53 8.71
C VAL A 342 13.47 3.77 9.52
N GLU A 343 14.73 4.19 9.46
CA GLU A 343 15.21 5.35 10.20
C GLU A 343 14.88 6.67 9.50
N GLU A 344 15.06 6.71 8.18
CA GLU A 344 14.89 7.94 7.40
C GLU A 344 13.54 8.00 6.69
N HIS A 345 12.79 6.89 6.66
CA HIS A 345 11.62 6.71 5.78
C HIS A 345 11.95 7.01 4.32
N LYS A 346 13.21 6.77 3.93
CA LYS A 346 13.75 7.01 2.59
C LYS A 346 14.46 5.76 2.09
N MET A 347 14.39 5.57 0.78
CA MET A 347 15.16 4.54 0.10
C MET A 347 15.93 5.13 -1.05
N ASP A 348 17.16 4.64 -1.19
CA ASP A 348 17.99 4.94 -2.34
C ASP A 348 17.67 3.97 -3.49
N PHE A 349 17.38 4.54 -4.64
CA PHE A 349 17.18 3.84 -5.91
C PHE A 349 18.36 4.12 -6.85
N GLY A 350 19.59 4.13 -6.36
CA GLY A 350 20.81 4.32 -7.13
C GLY A 350 21.44 5.67 -6.86
N GLU A 351 21.12 6.68 -7.68
CA GLU A 351 21.57 8.07 -7.45
C GLU A 351 20.48 8.95 -6.83
N VAL A 352 19.31 8.37 -6.55
CA VAL A 352 18.09 9.09 -6.22
C VAL A 352 17.43 8.49 -4.98
N GLY A 353 17.39 9.28 -3.90
CA GLY A 353 16.60 8.97 -2.70
C GLY A 353 15.13 9.36 -2.86
N CYS A 354 14.22 8.48 -2.42
CA CYS A 354 12.77 8.71 -2.43
C CYS A 354 12.14 8.39 -1.06
N ASP A 355 11.12 9.15 -0.67
CA ASP A 355 10.35 8.90 0.57
C ASP A 355 9.42 7.69 0.42
N ILE A 356 9.47 6.74 1.37
CA ILE A 356 8.69 5.49 1.36
C ILE A 356 7.74 5.37 2.55
N ASP A 357 6.50 4.95 2.29
CA ASP A 357 5.43 4.74 3.28
C ASP A 357 5.13 3.25 3.32
N VAL A 358 5.94 2.50 4.05
CA VAL A 358 5.81 1.04 4.06
C VAL A 358 5.78 0.52 5.48
N MET A 359 4.89 -0.44 5.71
CA MET A 359 4.93 -1.27 6.90
C MET A 359 5.70 -2.54 6.56
N ILE A 360 6.83 -2.73 7.23
CA ILE A 360 7.72 -3.85 6.96
C ILE A 360 7.37 -5.01 7.89
N LEU A 361 6.98 -6.12 7.29
CA LEU A 361 6.64 -7.36 7.97
C LEU A 361 7.65 -8.44 7.57
N GLY A 362 8.29 -9.07 8.55
CA GLY A 362 9.25 -10.14 8.33
C GLY A 362 8.82 -11.44 9.00
N THR A 363 9.22 -12.55 8.40
CA THR A 363 9.17 -13.87 9.04
C THR A 363 10.59 -14.40 9.24
N THR A 364 10.78 -15.19 10.30
CA THR A 364 12.05 -15.88 10.55
C THR A 364 11.84 -17.11 11.45
N ASN A 365 12.81 -18.01 11.46
CA ASN A 365 12.89 -19.12 12.40
C ASN A 365 13.88 -18.85 13.56
N LEU A 366 13.96 -19.79 14.51
CA LEU A 366 14.81 -19.65 15.70
C LEU A 366 16.31 -19.65 15.35
N ALA A 367 16.73 -20.54 14.45
CA ALA A 367 18.15 -20.70 14.08
C ALA A 367 18.69 -19.43 13.40
N GLU A 368 17.94 -18.87 12.45
CA GLU A 368 18.27 -17.61 11.76
C GLU A 368 18.33 -16.43 12.73
N TYR A 369 17.35 -16.31 13.62
CA TYR A 369 17.32 -15.22 14.60
C TYR A 369 18.50 -15.30 15.58
N GLN A 370 18.92 -16.51 15.97
CA GLN A 370 20.10 -16.71 16.80
C GLN A 370 21.39 -16.36 16.05
N ALA A 371 21.51 -16.78 14.79
CA ALA A 371 22.65 -16.46 13.93
C ALA A 371 22.83 -14.94 13.73
N LEU A 372 21.75 -14.16 13.76
CA LEU A 372 21.82 -12.71 13.73
C LEU A 372 22.45 -12.12 15.01
N ARG A 373 22.29 -12.75 16.18
CA ARG A 373 22.72 -12.13 17.45
C ARG A 373 24.24 -11.90 17.55
N SER A 374 25.04 -12.60 16.75
CA SER A 374 26.50 -12.48 16.69
C SER A 374 26.99 -11.34 15.81
N ASP A 375 26.17 -10.76 14.93
CA ASP A 375 26.57 -9.68 14.01
C ASP A 375 26.47 -8.29 14.67
N PRO A 376 27.47 -7.40 14.60
CA PRO A 376 27.37 -6.00 15.06
C PRO A 376 26.20 -5.20 14.47
N LEU A 377 25.87 -5.37 13.17
CA LEU A 377 24.74 -4.69 12.49
C LEU A 377 23.39 -5.06 13.12
N SER A 378 23.32 -6.23 13.76
CA SER A 378 22.12 -6.70 14.44
C SER A 378 21.71 -5.80 15.61
N LYS A 379 22.63 -5.05 16.24
CA LYS A 379 22.26 -4.19 17.39
C LYS A 379 21.38 -3.03 16.95
N ALA A 380 21.75 -2.34 15.86
CA ALA A 380 20.99 -1.24 15.30
C ALA A 380 19.61 -1.73 14.82
N LEU A 381 19.58 -2.81 14.03
CA LEU A 381 18.33 -3.39 13.54
C LEU A 381 17.42 -3.89 14.67
N ARG A 382 17.96 -4.54 15.70
CA ARG A 382 17.16 -5.00 16.85
C ARG A 382 16.52 -3.84 17.61
N SER A 383 17.13 -2.65 17.61
CA SER A 383 16.54 -1.46 18.25
C SER A 383 15.35 -0.89 17.47
N ARG A 384 15.24 -1.19 16.18
CA ARG A 384 14.17 -0.73 15.28
C ARG A 384 13.14 -1.82 14.94
N MET A 385 13.31 -2.99 15.54
CA MET A 385 12.55 -4.20 15.23
C MET A 385 11.80 -4.70 16.45
N ARG A 386 10.51 -5.00 16.28
CA ARG A 386 9.71 -5.70 17.26
C ARG A 386 9.63 -7.18 16.88
N LYS A 387 10.21 -8.02 17.73
CA LYS A 387 10.03 -9.47 17.68
C LYS A 387 8.63 -9.82 18.23
N ILE A 388 7.91 -10.64 17.49
CA ILE A 388 6.59 -11.16 17.87
C ILE A 388 6.67 -12.68 17.83
N ASP A 389 6.54 -13.31 18.98
CA ASP A 389 6.64 -14.76 19.11
C ASP A 389 5.35 -15.43 18.62
N VAL A 390 5.52 -16.43 17.76
CA VAL A 390 4.47 -17.25 17.17
C VAL A 390 4.69 -18.70 17.62
N PRO A 391 4.08 -19.12 18.74
CA PRO A 391 4.31 -20.43 19.34
C PRO A 391 3.71 -21.55 18.49
N TYR A 392 4.06 -22.79 18.83
CA TYR A 392 3.29 -23.95 18.35
C TYR A 392 1.87 -23.91 18.89
N LEU A 393 0.94 -24.42 18.11
CA LEU A 393 -0.41 -24.68 18.58
C LEU A 393 -0.37 -25.88 19.51
N LEU A 394 -0.69 -25.67 20.79
CA LEU A 394 -0.69 -26.74 21.80
C LEU A 394 -2.11 -27.20 22.17
N ASN A 395 -3.14 -26.47 21.72
CA ASN A 395 -4.53 -26.83 21.95
C ASN A 395 -5.02 -27.80 20.86
N TYR A 396 -5.28 -29.04 21.26
CA TYR A 396 -5.76 -30.08 20.34
C TYR A 396 -7.10 -29.72 19.69
N VAL A 397 -7.97 -28.95 20.37
CA VAL A 397 -9.29 -28.56 19.82
C VAL A 397 -9.13 -27.60 18.63
N ASP A 398 -8.18 -26.67 18.73
CA ASP A 398 -7.89 -25.75 17.64
C ASP A 398 -7.11 -26.44 16.52
N GLU A 399 -6.23 -27.38 16.88
CA GLU A 399 -5.49 -28.19 15.92
C GLU A 399 -6.43 -29.10 15.11
N GLU A 400 -7.43 -29.68 15.76
CA GLU A 400 -8.47 -30.48 15.12
C GLU A 400 -9.21 -29.69 14.03
N LYS A 401 -9.50 -28.39 14.26
CA LYS A 401 -10.12 -27.51 13.24
C LYS A 401 -9.24 -27.38 11.99
N ILE A 402 -7.92 -27.30 12.16
CA ILE A 402 -6.95 -27.23 11.06
C ILE A 402 -6.96 -28.53 10.26
N TYR A 403 -6.92 -29.68 10.94
CA TYR A 403 -6.97 -31.00 10.28
C TYR A 403 -8.31 -31.24 9.58
N ASN A 404 -9.42 -31.00 10.25
CA ASN A 404 -10.77 -31.13 9.68
C ASN A 404 -10.94 -30.28 8.41
N ARG A 405 -10.38 -29.07 8.40
CA ARG A 405 -10.32 -28.23 7.20
C ARG A 405 -9.51 -28.87 6.07
N GLY A 406 -8.32 -29.39 6.37
CA GLY A 406 -7.48 -30.11 5.40
C GLY A 406 -8.20 -31.32 4.81
N LEU A 407 -8.85 -32.12 5.65
CA LEU A 407 -9.64 -33.27 5.25
C LEU A 407 -10.85 -32.88 4.37
N ARG A 408 -11.56 -31.79 4.68
CA ARG A 408 -12.66 -31.29 3.84
C ARG A 408 -12.18 -30.88 2.44
N GLN A 409 -11.00 -30.28 2.33
CA GLN A 409 -10.43 -29.92 1.02
C GLN A 409 -9.99 -31.16 0.25
N ALA A 410 -9.31 -32.09 0.91
CA ALA A 410 -8.85 -33.33 0.29
C ALA A 410 -10.02 -34.24 -0.14
N LYS A 411 -11.13 -34.27 0.62
CA LYS A 411 -12.38 -34.98 0.26
C LYS A 411 -12.97 -34.55 -1.08
N ARG A 412 -12.67 -33.33 -1.57
CA ARG A 412 -13.12 -32.88 -2.91
C ARG A 412 -12.42 -33.61 -4.05
N TYR A 413 -11.23 -34.14 -3.81
CA TYR A 413 -10.38 -34.76 -4.85
C TYR A 413 -10.19 -36.26 -4.63
N HIS A 414 -10.26 -36.72 -3.37
CA HIS A 414 -10.01 -38.12 -3.01
C HIS A 414 -11.04 -38.60 -2.00
N ARG A 415 -11.53 -39.84 -2.16
CA ARG A 415 -12.42 -40.49 -1.19
C ARG A 415 -11.59 -40.92 0.01
N ILE A 416 -11.55 -40.08 1.04
CA ILE A 416 -10.87 -40.39 2.30
C ILE A 416 -11.75 -41.39 3.05
N ALA A 417 -11.40 -42.67 2.99
CA ALA A 417 -12.02 -43.68 3.85
C ALA A 417 -11.57 -43.42 5.30
N PRO A 418 -12.49 -43.40 6.29
CA PRO A 418 -12.07 -43.54 7.66
C PRO A 418 -11.38 -44.90 7.77
N HIS A 419 -10.14 -44.94 8.28
CA HIS A 419 -9.53 -46.22 8.62
C HIS A 419 -10.45 -46.94 9.60
N ALA A 420 -10.82 -48.17 9.24
CA ALA A 420 -11.63 -49.08 10.04
C ALA A 420 -10.90 -49.51 11.32
#